data_AF-A0A4P7B8R7-F1
#
_entry.id   AF-A0A4P7B8R7-F1
#
_cell.length_a   1.000
_cell.length_b   1.000
_cell.length_c   1.000
_cell.angle_alpha   90.00
_cell.angle_beta   90.00
_cell.angle_gamma   90.00
#
_symmetry.space_group_name_H-M   'P 1'
#
loop_
_entity.id
_entity.type
_entity.pdbx_description
1 polymer ?
#
loop_
_entity_poly.entity_id
_entity_poly.type
_entity_poly.pdbx_seq_one_letter_code
_entity_poly.pdbx_strand_id
1 'polypeptide(L)'
;MNKKNFVFITLCLSGLISTTHAEVPSDKTIISWITNLQDSNANPQQAIQIHHTEKVKLISGEEAYLSGVSFENAGRNFWAGYVLTRPKLKQAKILKEFGGQSNTFKVHPTMYKGKSIELVEIESAGSGQGTVEATKSLVYLSQWNAKLITEVQESSNAGRYDEKLDAEDCRSGSDNTGYLNIMPYSPYVVKTTVTGNACNDKPKGYKVNSLVLPIVISEIK
;
A
#
# COMPACT_ATOMS: atom_id res chain seq x y z
N MET A 1 -75.25 -19.58 15.56
CA MET A 1 -74.39 -18.84 14.61
C MET A 1 -73.35 -18.05 15.41
N ASN A 2 -72.06 -18.25 15.07
CA ASN A 2 -70.90 -17.36 15.28
C ASN A 2 -70.43 -17.06 16.74
N LYS A 3 -69.14 -17.09 17.08
CA LYS A 3 -67.89 -17.16 16.30
C LYS A 3 -66.75 -17.57 17.24
N LYS A 4 -65.80 -18.32 16.67
CA LYS A 4 -64.59 -18.86 17.30
C LYS A 4 -63.55 -17.77 17.66
N ASN A 5 -62.76 -18.09 18.69
CA ASN A 5 -61.44 -17.55 19.06
C ASN A 5 -60.60 -17.05 17.88
N PHE A 6 -59.85 -15.97 18.06
CA PHE A 6 -58.49 -15.84 17.49
C PHE A 6 -57.73 -14.73 18.23
N VAL A 7 -56.85 -15.14 19.16
CA VAL A 7 -55.83 -14.26 19.77
C VAL A 7 -54.65 -14.23 18.81
N PHE A 8 -54.39 -13.07 18.20
CA PHE A 8 -53.21 -12.85 17.37
C PHE A 8 -52.01 -12.51 18.26
N ILE A 9 -51.10 -13.47 18.41
CA ILE A 9 -49.75 -13.24 18.95
C ILE A 9 -48.89 -12.73 17.79
N THR A 10 -48.61 -11.43 17.78
CA THR A 10 -47.68 -10.83 16.81
C THR A 10 -46.26 -10.96 17.37
N LEU A 11 -45.55 -12.00 16.93
CA LEU A 11 -44.14 -12.20 17.25
C LEU A 11 -43.30 -11.32 16.31
N CYS A 12 -42.92 -10.13 16.77
CA CYS A 12 -41.94 -9.27 16.09
C CYS A 12 -40.55 -9.91 16.18
N LEU A 13 -40.19 -10.72 15.19
CA LEU A 13 -38.84 -11.24 15.02
C LEU A 13 -37.96 -10.13 14.40
N SER A 14 -37.52 -9.18 15.22
CA SER A 14 -36.47 -8.25 14.86
C SER A 14 -35.15 -9.01 14.74
N GLY A 15 -34.88 -9.52 13.53
CA GLY A 15 -33.60 -10.10 13.16
C GLY A 15 -32.51 -9.05 13.30
N LEU A 16 -31.81 -9.06 14.44
CA LEU A 16 -30.52 -8.41 14.60
C LEU A 16 -29.58 -9.05 13.58
N ILE A 17 -29.37 -8.38 12.45
CA ILE A 17 -28.32 -8.73 11.52
C ILE A 17 -27.02 -8.34 12.22
N SER A 18 -26.48 -9.26 13.01
CA SER A 18 -25.14 -9.13 13.56
C SER A 18 -24.19 -9.03 12.37
N THR A 19 -23.76 -7.81 12.05
CA THR A 19 -22.64 -7.60 11.14
C THR A 19 -21.40 -8.09 11.88
N THR A 20 -21.17 -9.40 11.84
CA THR A 20 -19.91 -10.00 12.24
C THR A 20 -18.85 -9.41 11.31
N HIS A 21 -18.18 -8.36 11.76
CA HIS A 21 -16.95 -7.94 11.12
C HIS A 21 -16.02 -9.15 11.13
N ALA A 22 -15.53 -9.56 9.96
CA ALA A 22 -14.58 -10.66 9.88
C ALA A 22 -13.36 -10.24 10.68
N GLU A 23 -13.05 -11.03 11.72
CA GLU A 23 -11.83 -10.86 12.50
C GLU A 23 -10.63 -10.91 11.56
N VAL A 24 -9.60 -10.10 11.84
CA VAL A 24 -8.37 -10.09 11.04
C VAL A 24 -7.81 -11.52 11.04
N PRO A 25 -7.61 -12.17 9.87
CA PRO A 25 -7.07 -13.51 9.84
C PRO A 25 -5.70 -13.56 10.50
N SER A 26 -5.42 -14.61 11.28
CA SER A 26 -4.09 -14.77 11.89
C SER A 26 -3.00 -14.92 10.84
N ASP A 27 -1.76 -14.57 11.17
CA ASP A 27 -0.62 -14.67 10.24
C ASP A 27 -0.49 -16.06 9.61
N LYS A 28 -0.63 -17.11 10.42
CA LYS A 28 -0.61 -18.50 9.94
C LYS A 28 -1.75 -18.79 8.97
N THR A 29 -2.92 -18.19 9.18
CA THR A 29 -4.07 -18.30 8.26
C THR A 29 -3.82 -17.55 6.96
N ILE A 30 -3.26 -16.34 7.02
CA ILE A 30 -2.90 -15.56 5.83
C ILE A 30 -1.93 -16.36 4.97
N ILE A 31 -0.83 -16.85 5.56
CA ILE A 31 0.21 -17.60 4.86
C ILE A 31 -0.34 -18.89 4.25
N SER A 32 -1.20 -19.63 4.96
CA SER A 32 -1.79 -20.86 4.44
C SER A 32 -2.81 -20.63 3.31
N TRP A 33 -3.35 -19.42 3.18
CA TRP A 33 -4.25 -19.03 2.10
C TRP A 33 -3.53 -18.49 0.87
N ILE A 34 -2.20 -18.30 0.90
CA ILE A 34 -1.45 -17.79 -0.25
C ILE A 34 -1.54 -18.79 -1.41
N THR A 35 -2.15 -18.34 -2.50
CA THR A 35 -2.38 -19.17 -3.70
C THR A 35 -1.22 -19.14 -4.69
N ASN A 36 -0.31 -18.18 -4.54
CA ASN A 36 0.85 -17.97 -5.40
C ASN A 36 2.17 -18.04 -4.61
N LEU A 37 2.35 -19.05 -3.77
CA LEU A 37 3.55 -19.21 -2.93
C LEU A 37 4.86 -19.27 -3.74
N GLN A 38 4.80 -19.66 -5.02
CA GLN A 38 5.97 -19.61 -5.91
C GLN A 38 6.49 -18.19 -6.17
N ASP A 39 5.69 -17.16 -5.94
CA ASP A 39 6.11 -15.76 -6.02
C ASP A 39 6.78 -15.28 -4.72
N SER A 40 6.86 -16.13 -3.68
CA SER A 40 7.65 -15.89 -2.48
C SER A 40 9.13 -16.05 -2.81
N ASN A 41 9.94 -15.07 -2.43
CA ASN A 41 11.40 -15.18 -2.51
C ASN A 41 12.00 -15.97 -1.33
N ALA A 42 11.17 -16.49 -0.43
CA ALA A 42 11.61 -17.17 0.78
C ALA A 42 12.15 -18.58 0.51
N ASN A 43 13.08 -19.03 1.36
CA ASN A 43 13.56 -20.41 1.36
C ASN A 43 13.55 -20.99 2.79
N PRO A 44 12.63 -21.92 3.13
CA PRO A 44 11.59 -22.50 2.28
C PRO A 44 10.46 -21.51 1.93
N GLN A 45 9.68 -21.76 0.87
CA GLN A 45 8.69 -20.81 0.30
C GLN A 45 7.68 -20.24 1.31
N GLN A 46 7.31 -21.02 2.33
CA GLN A 46 6.36 -20.61 3.37
C GLN A 46 7.00 -19.86 4.55
N ALA A 47 8.32 -19.68 4.56
CA ALA A 47 9.03 -18.92 5.59
C ALA A 47 8.81 -17.42 5.34
N ILE A 48 7.61 -16.97 5.64
CA ILE A 48 7.14 -15.60 5.46
C ILE A 48 6.79 -15.06 6.84
N GLN A 49 7.35 -13.91 7.21
CA GLN A 49 6.98 -13.21 8.43
C GLN A 49 6.10 -12.02 8.09
N ILE A 50 4.96 -11.90 8.78
CA ILE A 50 4.05 -10.75 8.66
C ILE A 50 4.44 -9.74 9.74
N HIS A 51 4.69 -8.49 9.35
CA HIS A 51 5.10 -7.42 10.26
C HIS A 51 3.91 -6.59 10.73
N HIS A 52 3.03 -6.27 9.78
CA HIS A 52 1.80 -5.54 10.05
C HIS A 52 0.75 -5.92 9.01
N THR A 53 -0.51 -5.82 9.41
CA THR A 53 -1.68 -6.07 8.56
C THR A 53 -2.70 -4.97 8.81
N GLU A 54 -3.14 -4.32 7.74
CA GLU A 54 -4.22 -3.33 7.80
C GLU A 54 -5.43 -3.79 7.02
N LYS A 55 -6.61 -3.39 7.49
CA LYS A 55 -7.85 -3.56 6.75
C LYS A 55 -7.85 -2.62 5.56
N VAL A 56 -8.25 -3.14 4.41
CA VAL A 56 -8.40 -2.36 3.17
C VAL A 56 -9.72 -2.70 2.49
N LYS A 57 -10.21 -1.80 1.63
CA LYS A 57 -11.35 -2.03 0.75
C LYS A 57 -10.90 -2.09 -0.70
N LEU A 58 -11.30 -3.17 -1.38
CA LEU A 58 -11.22 -3.21 -2.82
C LEU A 58 -12.20 -2.20 -3.42
N ILE A 59 -11.98 -1.81 -4.67
CA ILE A 59 -12.84 -0.87 -5.38
C ILE A 59 -14.28 -1.37 -5.56
N SER A 60 -14.49 -2.68 -5.44
CA SER A 60 -15.81 -3.32 -5.39
C SER A 60 -16.56 -3.07 -4.07
N GLY A 61 -15.90 -2.51 -3.05
CA GLY A 61 -16.40 -2.40 -1.68
C GLY A 61 -16.15 -3.64 -0.82
N GLU A 62 -15.47 -4.66 -1.34
CA GLU A 62 -15.09 -5.85 -0.58
C GLU A 62 -14.03 -5.51 0.48
N GLU A 63 -14.30 -5.91 1.72
CA GLU A 63 -13.32 -5.88 2.81
C GLU A 63 -12.24 -6.96 2.58
N ALA A 64 -10.99 -6.51 2.61
CA ALA A 64 -9.79 -7.30 2.44
C ALA A 64 -8.73 -6.83 3.46
N TYR A 65 -7.56 -7.45 3.44
CA TYR A 65 -6.43 -7.12 4.31
C TYR A 65 -5.15 -7.04 3.49
N LEU A 66 -4.35 -5.99 3.71
CA LEU A 66 -3.02 -5.87 3.13
C LEU A 66 -1.98 -6.05 4.22
N SER A 67 -1.01 -6.92 3.98
CA SER A 67 0.04 -7.24 4.93
C SER A 67 1.40 -6.86 4.36
N GLY A 68 2.23 -6.19 5.15
CA GLY A 68 3.66 -6.01 4.88
C GLY A 68 4.42 -7.22 5.40
N VAL A 69 5.20 -7.88 4.54
CA VAL A 69 5.85 -9.15 4.86
C VAL A 69 7.35 -9.13 4.61
N SER A 70 8.10 -10.01 5.29
CA SER A 70 9.44 -10.42 4.89
C SER A 70 9.48 -11.88 4.46
N PHE A 71 10.36 -12.17 3.51
CA PHE A 71 10.65 -13.48 2.95
C PHE A 71 11.97 -13.97 3.56
N GLU A 72 11.89 -14.96 4.45
CA GLU A 72 13.07 -15.49 5.15
C GLU A 72 14.04 -16.16 4.18
N ASN A 73 15.34 -15.96 4.40
CA ASN A 73 16.42 -16.46 3.54
C ASN A 73 16.30 -16.04 2.06
N ALA A 74 15.54 -14.99 1.75
CA ALA A 74 15.51 -14.39 0.43
C ALA A 74 16.83 -13.64 0.12
N GLY A 75 17.06 -13.38 -1.17
CA GLY A 75 18.20 -12.57 -1.59
C GLY A 75 18.14 -11.15 -0.99
N ARG A 76 19.32 -10.54 -0.79
CA ARG A 76 19.50 -9.22 -0.15
C ARG A 76 18.59 -8.11 -0.65
N ASN A 77 18.11 -8.20 -1.89
CA ASN A 77 17.35 -7.15 -2.56
C ASN A 77 15.84 -7.47 -2.69
N PHE A 78 15.40 -8.65 -2.25
CA PHE A 78 14.05 -9.17 -2.49
C PHE A 78 13.45 -9.80 -1.23
N TRP A 79 13.88 -9.33 -0.06
CA TRP A 79 13.48 -9.87 1.23
C TRP A 79 12.14 -9.33 1.72
N ALA A 80 11.58 -8.30 1.10
CA ALA A 80 10.36 -7.64 1.55
C ALA A 80 9.28 -7.63 0.44
N GLY A 81 8.01 -7.61 0.84
CA GLY A 81 6.88 -7.53 -0.09
C GLY A 81 5.54 -7.40 0.61
N TYR A 82 4.47 -7.69 -0.14
CA TYR A 82 3.09 -7.47 0.31
C TYR A 82 2.18 -8.65 -0.01
N VAL A 83 1.23 -8.94 0.87
CA VAL A 83 0.20 -9.97 0.69
C VAL A 83 -1.18 -9.34 0.81
N LEU A 84 -1.98 -9.45 -0.26
CA LEU A 84 -3.40 -9.09 -0.25
C LEU A 84 -4.22 -10.34 0.12
N THR A 85 -4.98 -10.25 1.20
CA THR A 85 -5.83 -11.32 1.73
C THR A 85 -7.30 -10.97 1.55
N ARG A 86 -8.08 -11.90 0.99
CA ARG A 86 -9.53 -11.78 0.79
C ARG A 86 -10.24 -12.86 1.61
N PRO A 87 -10.63 -12.57 2.87
CA PRO A 87 -11.16 -13.59 3.79
C PRO A 87 -12.44 -14.27 3.31
N LYS A 88 -13.31 -13.54 2.59
CA LYS A 88 -14.53 -14.12 1.99
C LYS A 88 -14.23 -15.29 1.05
N LEU A 89 -13.07 -15.27 0.40
CA LEU A 89 -12.61 -16.32 -0.50
C LEU A 89 -11.69 -17.34 0.18
N LYS A 90 -11.25 -17.08 1.42
CA LYS A 90 -10.17 -17.84 2.09
C LYS A 90 -8.92 -17.96 1.21
N GLN A 91 -8.56 -16.87 0.57
CA GLN A 91 -7.43 -16.79 -0.36
C GLN A 91 -6.59 -15.55 -0.06
N ALA A 92 -5.30 -15.66 -0.33
CA ALA A 92 -4.34 -14.56 -0.30
C ALA A 92 -3.45 -14.62 -1.54
N LYS A 93 -2.88 -13.46 -1.90
CA LYS A 93 -1.91 -13.33 -2.98
C LYS A 93 -0.77 -12.39 -2.65
N ILE A 94 0.44 -12.81 -2.98
CA ILE A 94 1.62 -11.94 -3.00
C ILE A 94 1.49 -10.95 -4.15
N LEU A 95 1.70 -9.65 -3.89
CA LEU A 95 1.68 -8.59 -4.90
C LEU A 95 3.08 -8.42 -5.52
N LYS A 96 3.34 -9.14 -6.62
CA LYS A 96 4.66 -9.23 -7.26
C LYS A 96 5.24 -7.90 -7.76
N GLU A 97 4.38 -6.93 -8.06
CA GLU A 97 4.79 -5.63 -8.62
C GLU A 97 5.44 -4.71 -7.59
N PHE A 98 5.35 -5.04 -6.29
CA PHE A 98 5.80 -4.19 -5.19
C PHE A 98 6.72 -4.95 -4.24
N GLY A 99 7.56 -4.20 -3.52
CA GLY A 99 8.44 -4.75 -2.48
C GLY A 99 9.92 -4.56 -2.77
N GLY A 100 10.69 -5.63 -2.65
CA GLY A 100 12.16 -5.62 -2.78
C GLY A 100 12.80 -5.55 -1.41
N GLN A 101 13.16 -4.35 -0.97
CA GLN A 101 13.71 -4.07 0.37
C GLN A 101 12.76 -3.23 1.24
N SER A 102 11.52 -3.02 0.80
CA SER A 102 10.48 -2.36 1.59
C SER A 102 9.22 -3.22 1.67
N ASN A 103 8.55 -3.13 2.82
CA ASN A 103 7.25 -3.71 3.10
C ASN A 103 6.32 -2.68 3.77
N THR A 104 6.62 -1.39 3.61
CA THR A 104 5.86 -0.28 4.19
C THR A 104 4.76 0.19 3.25
N PHE A 105 3.55 0.34 3.79
CA PHE A 105 2.45 0.96 3.06
C PHE A 105 1.63 1.86 3.98
N LYS A 106 0.78 2.70 3.39
CA LYS A 106 -0.20 3.54 4.09
C LYS A 106 -1.54 3.49 3.38
N VAL A 107 -2.62 3.39 4.14
CA VAL A 107 -3.98 3.42 3.62
C VAL A 107 -4.54 4.83 3.73
N HIS A 108 -5.07 5.34 2.62
CA HIS A 108 -5.64 6.68 2.50
C HIS A 108 -7.12 6.60 2.15
N PRO A 109 -8.03 6.82 3.11
CA PRO A 109 -9.45 6.96 2.79
C PRO A 109 -9.68 8.27 2.04
N THR A 110 -10.50 8.23 0.99
CA THR A 110 -10.90 9.41 0.22
C THR A 110 -12.29 9.22 -0.41
N MET A 111 -12.79 10.27 -1.05
CA MET A 111 -14.05 10.29 -1.77
C MET A 111 -13.81 10.38 -3.29
N TYR A 112 -14.39 9.46 -4.04
CA TYR A 112 -14.37 9.47 -5.51
C TYR A 112 -15.79 9.33 -6.06
N LYS A 113 -16.25 10.34 -6.81
CA LYS A 113 -17.61 10.40 -7.38
C LYS A 113 -18.71 10.08 -6.36
N GLY A 114 -18.60 10.64 -5.15
CA GLY A 114 -19.55 10.43 -4.05
C GLY A 114 -19.46 9.08 -3.33
N LYS A 115 -18.51 8.20 -3.70
CA LYS A 115 -18.26 6.93 -3.02
C LYS A 115 -17.00 7.02 -2.17
N SER A 116 -17.07 6.52 -0.94
CA SER A 116 -15.89 6.32 -0.11
C SER A 116 -15.06 5.16 -0.67
N ILE A 117 -13.79 5.43 -0.92
CA ILE A 117 -12.80 4.47 -1.41
C ILE A 117 -11.55 4.54 -0.55
N GLU A 118 -10.71 3.51 -0.65
CA GLU A 118 -9.40 3.48 -0.01
C GLU A 118 -8.33 3.36 -1.10
N LEU A 119 -7.37 4.27 -1.05
CA LEU A 119 -6.15 4.21 -1.84
C LEU A 119 -5.01 3.71 -0.95
N VAL A 120 -4.00 3.11 -1.54
CA VAL A 120 -2.84 2.61 -0.80
C VAL A 120 -1.58 3.24 -1.38
N GLU A 121 -0.78 3.89 -0.54
CA GLU A 121 0.59 4.26 -0.87
C GLU A 121 1.48 3.06 -0.51
N ILE A 122 2.04 2.39 -1.52
CA ILE A 122 2.90 1.22 -1.37
C ILE A 122 4.33 1.60 -1.73
N GLU A 123 5.27 1.29 -0.85
CA GLU A 123 6.69 1.53 -1.10
C GLU A 123 7.37 0.32 -1.74
N SER A 124 8.21 0.57 -2.73
CA SER A 124 9.14 -0.41 -3.29
C SER A 124 10.54 0.12 -3.12
N ALA A 125 11.50 -0.72 -2.74
CA ALA A 125 12.89 -0.30 -2.56
C ALA A 125 13.86 -1.32 -3.14
N GLY A 126 14.96 -0.82 -3.72
CA GLY A 126 16.02 -1.63 -4.31
C GLY A 126 17.38 -1.32 -3.70
N SER A 127 18.40 -2.09 -4.10
CA SER A 127 19.73 -2.10 -3.48
C SER A 127 20.56 -0.80 -3.55
N GLY A 128 19.99 0.32 -4.00
CA GLY A 128 20.68 1.61 -4.08
C GLY A 128 21.82 1.67 -5.11
N GLN A 129 22.09 0.60 -5.87
CA GLN A 129 23.12 0.59 -6.94
C GLN A 129 22.66 1.33 -8.22
N GLY A 130 21.49 1.96 -8.20
CA GLY A 130 20.94 2.78 -9.28
C GLY A 130 20.55 4.17 -8.77
N THR A 131 20.07 5.02 -9.67
CA THR A 131 19.69 6.42 -9.36
C THR A 131 18.41 6.54 -8.51
N VAL A 132 17.75 5.43 -8.16
CA VAL A 132 16.51 5.37 -7.39
C VAL A 132 16.69 4.37 -6.25
N GLU A 133 16.46 4.82 -5.03
CA GLU A 133 16.53 3.98 -3.81
C GLU A 133 15.16 3.40 -3.47
N ALA A 134 14.12 4.23 -3.55
CA ALA A 134 12.76 3.83 -3.27
C ALA A 134 11.75 4.50 -4.23
N THR A 135 10.59 3.88 -4.38
CA THR A 135 9.44 4.40 -5.12
C THR A 135 8.21 4.28 -4.23
N LYS A 136 7.47 5.38 -4.05
CA LYS A 136 6.15 5.37 -3.40
C LYS A 136 5.08 5.42 -4.48
N SER A 137 4.27 4.37 -4.56
CA SER A 137 3.23 4.20 -5.56
C SER A 137 1.86 4.38 -4.92
N LEU A 138 1.06 5.33 -5.40
CA LEU A 138 -0.34 5.43 -5.02
C LEU A 138 -1.17 4.52 -5.93
N VAL A 139 -1.85 3.55 -5.33
CA VAL A 139 -2.64 2.55 -6.05
C VAL A 139 -4.06 2.47 -5.51
N TYR A 140 -4.96 1.88 -6.29
CA TYR A 140 -6.23 1.35 -5.80
C TYR A 140 -6.27 -0.17 -6.00
N LEU A 141 -6.93 -0.88 -5.10
CA LEU A 141 -7.01 -2.33 -5.15
C LEU A 141 -8.26 -2.77 -5.92
N SER A 142 -8.07 -3.59 -6.96
CA SER A 142 -9.14 -4.10 -7.83
C SER A 142 -8.98 -5.62 -7.98
N GLN A 143 -9.87 -6.37 -7.34
CA GLN A 143 -9.79 -7.83 -7.24
C GLN A 143 -8.48 -8.29 -6.57
N TRP A 144 -7.52 -8.76 -7.36
CA TRP A 144 -6.20 -9.23 -6.91
C TRP A 144 -5.06 -8.30 -7.34
N ASN A 145 -5.37 -7.19 -8.01
CA ASN A 145 -4.39 -6.31 -8.62
C ASN A 145 -4.36 -4.98 -7.86
N ALA A 146 -3.16 -4.43 -7.71
CA ALA A 146 -2.95 -3.04 -7.32
C ALA A 146 -2.77 -2.22 -8.61
N LYS A 147 -3.66 -1.26 -8.86
CA LYS A 147 -3.64 -0.45 -10.07
C LYS A 147 -3.06 0.92 -9.77
N LEU A 148 -1.98 1.26 -10.48
CA LEU A 148 -1.25 2.51 -10.33
C LEU A 148 -2.09 3.73 -10.71
N ILE A 149 -2.09 4.73 -9.84
CA ILE A 149 -2.62 6.07 -10.11
C ILE A 149 -1.45 6.99 -10.45
N THR A 150 -0.45 7.02 -9.59
CA THR A 150 0.78 7.79 -9.77
C THR A 150 1.86 7.28 -8.82
N GLU A 151 3.09 7.70 -9.04
CA GLU A 151 4.24 7.34 -8.21
C GLU A 151 5.21 8.50 -8.07
N VAL A 152 6.03 8.46 -7.02
CA VAL A 152 7.20 9.32 -6.82
C VAL A 152 8.40 8.45 -6.52
N GLN A 153 9.57 8.89 -6.98
CA GLN A 153 10.84 8.22 -6.72
C GLN A 153 11.63 9.01 -5.68
N GLU A 154 12.39 8.28 -4.88
CA GLU A 154 13.28 8.80 -3.87
C GLU A 154 14.69 8.27 -4.11
N SER A 155 15.67 9.16 -3.91
CA SER A 155 17.09 8.83 -4.04
C SER A 155 17.92 9.84 -3.27
N SER A 156 18.93 9.37 -2.56
CA SER A 156 19.93 10.18 -1.88
C SER A 156 21.32 9.74 -2.33
N ASN A 157 22.14 10.68 -2.80
CA ASN A 157 23.53 10.44 -3.13
C ASN A 157 24.39 11.56 -2.54
N ALA A 158 25.31 11.20 -1.64
CA ALA A 158 26.21 12.14 -0.99
C ALA A 158 27.15 12.88 -1.97
N GLY A 159 27.38 12.31 -3.15
CA GLY A 159 28.28 12.86 -4.16
C GLY A 159 29.63 12.13 -4.22
N ARG A 160 30.54 12.65 -5.04
CA ARG A 160 31.89 12.09 -5.20
C ARG A 160 32.79 12.55 -4.06
N TYR A 161 33.65 11.65 -3.60
CA TYR A 161 34.74 12.01 -2.70
C TYR A 161 35.63 13.10 -3.30
N ASP A 162 35.93 14.15 -2.54
CA ASP A 162 36.89 15.19 -2.89
C ASP A 162 38.03 15.17 -1.86
N GLU A 163 39.23 14.82 -2.31
CA GLU A 163 40.43 14.76 -1.47
C GLU A 163 40.77 16.09 -0.78
N LYS A 164 40.34 17.23 -1.33
CA LYS A 164 40.54 18.55 -0.72
C LYS A 164 39.57 18.83 0.42
N LEU A 165 38.40 18.21 0.36
CA LEU A 165 37.39 18.28 1.42
C LEU A 165 37.59 17.17 2.45
N ASP A 166 38.36 16.13 2.10
CA ASP A 166 38.48 14.87 2.84
C ASP A 166 37.09 14.25 3.16
N ALA A 167 36.14 14.45 2.23
CA ALA A 167 34.73 14.10 2.35
C ALA A 167 34.06 14.13 0.97
N GLU A 168 32.82 13.65 0.87
CA GLU A 168 32.00 13.78 -0.34
C GLU A 168 31.65 15.25 -0.65
N ASP A 169 31.90 15.69 -1.90
CA ASP A 169 31.43 16.97 -2.39
C ASP A 169 29.93 16.89 -2.67
N CYS A 170 29.14 17.35 -1.72
CA CYS A 170 27.68 17.41 -1.78
C CYS A 170 27.13 18.17 -2.99
N ARG A 171 27.91 19.06 -3.64
CA ARG A 171 27.50 19.75 -4.88
C ARG A 171 27.44 18.81 -6.09
N SER A 172 28.17 17.70 -6.01
CA SER A 172 28.08 16.58 -6.95
C SER A 172 27.08 15.50 -6.49
N GLY A 173 26.58 15.62 -5.26
CA GLY A 173 25.51 14.82 -4.70
C GLY A 173 24.13 15.33 -5.12
N SER A 174 23.12 14.49 -4.90
CA SER A 174 21.74 14.81 -5.24
C SER A 174 20.78 14.14 -4.28
N ASP A 175 19.82 14.91 -3.79
CA ASP A 175 18.67 14.42 -3.06
C ASP A 175 17.42 14.59 -3.91
N ASN A 176 16.59 13.55 -3.92
CA ASN A 176 15.27 13.54 -4.52
C ASN A 176 14.31 12.93 -3.52
N THR A 177 13.32 13.72 -3.08
CA THR A 177 12.29 13.26 -2.15
C THR A 177 10.92 13.47 -2.76
N GLY A 178 10.06 12.46 -2.60
CA GLY A 178 8.75 12.40 -3.21
C GLY A 178 7.64 12.38 -2.17
N TYR A 179 6.59 13.17 -2.40
CA TYR A 179 5.40 13.18 -1.57
C TYR A 179 4.14 13.04 -2.41
N LEU A 180 3.22 12.20 -1.95
CA LEU A 180 1.89 12.02 -2.52
C LEU A 180 0.86 12.48 -1.49
N ASN A 181 0.23 13.64 -1.73
CA ASN A 181 -0.79 14.16 -0.82
C ASN A 181 -2.18 13.93 -1.42
N ILE A 182 -2.91 12.96 -0.86
CA ILE A 182 -4.26 12.61 -1.29
C ILE A 182 -5.24 13.63 -0.70
N MET A 183 -6.09 14.24 -1.54
CA MET A 183 -7.14 15.13 -1.06
C MET A 183 -8.31 14.32 -0.47
N PRO A 184 -8.73 14.54 0.79
CA PRO A 184 -9.73 13.68 1.45
C PRO A 184 -11.13 13.72 0.82
N TYR A 185 -11.50 14.85 0.22
CA TYR A 185 -12.85 15.12 -0.30
C TYR A 185 -12.89 15.49 -1.77
N SER A 186 -11.77 15.28 -2.49
CA SER A 186 -11.67 15.63 -3.90
C SER A 186 -10.87 14.56 -4.64
N PRO A 187 -11.22 14.24 -5.90
CA PRO A 187 -10.55 13.19 -6.66
C PRO A 187 -9.21 13.69 -7.23
N TYR A 188 -8.35 14.25 -6.39
CA TYR A 188 -7.02 14.72 -6.78
C TYR A 188 -5.95 14.24 -5.80
N VAL A 189 -4.76 14.03 -6.34
CA VAL A 189 -3.53 13.85 -5.58
C VAL A 189 -2.56 14.97 -5.96
N VAL A 190 -1.93 15.58 -4.96
CA VAL A 190 -0.84 16.53 -5.17
C VAL A 190 0.48 15.78 -5.08
N LYS A 191 1.09 15.55 -6.24
CA LYS A 191 2.42 14.96 -6.37
C LYS A 191 3.44 16.08 -6.20
N THR A 192 4.29 15.98 -5.18
CA THR A 192 5.39 16.93 -4.95
C THR A 192 6.73 16.21 -5.02
N THR A 193 7.66 16.77 -5.77
CA THR A 193 9.04 16.30 -5.86
C THR A 193 9.95 17.44 -5.42
N VAL A 194 10.82 17.15 -4.48
CA VAL A 194 11.83 18.08 -3.98
C VAL A 194 13.18 17.54 -4.42
N THR A 195 13.88 18.29 -5.26
CA THR A 195 15.25 17.95 -5.68
C THR A 195 16.24 18.98 -5.20
N GLY A 196 17.46 18.56 -4.86
CA GLY A 196 18.50 19.48 -4.43
C GLY A 196 19.86 18.80 -4.38
N ASN A 197 20.87 19.56 -3.98
CA ASN A 197 22.19 19.00 -3.66
C ASN A 197 22.14 18.40 -2.25
N ALA A 198 22.88 17.32 -2.00
CA ALA A 198 22.90 16.60 -0.72
C ALA A 198 23.73 17.32 0.38
N CYS A 199 23.70 18.65 0.41
CA CYS A 199 24.49 19.46 1.34
C CYS A 199 23.73 19.67 2.66
N ASN A 200 24.22 19.08 3.75
CA ASN A 200 23.58 19.22 5.06
C ASN A 200 23.74 20.64 5.66
N ASP A 201 22.68 21.04 6.38
CA ASP A 201 22.50 22.19 7.29
C ASP A 201 21.86 23.48 6.76
N LYS A 202 21.86 23.76 5.44
CA LYS A 202 21.04 24.84 4.85
C LYS A 202 20.63 24.51 3.42
N PRO A 203 19.33 24.60 3.08
CA PRO A 203 18.92 24.27 1.73
C PRO A 203 19.53 25.22 0.70
N LYS A 204 20.36 24.70 -0.20
CA LYS A 204 20.86 25.45 -1.38
C LYS A 204 20.47 24.73 -2.65
N GLY A 205 19.86 25.46 -3.57
CA GLY A 205 19.51 24.95 -4.90
C GLY A 205 18.31 24.00 -4.94
N TYR A 206 17.54 23.89 -3.85
CA TYR A 206 16.36 23.04 -3.85
C TYR A 206 15.31 23.56 -4.84
N LYS A 207 14.81 22.66 -5.68
CA LYS A 207 13.70 22.88 -6.60
C LYS A 207 12.52 22.05 -6.12
N VAL A 208 11.39 22.73 -5.94
CA VAL A 208 10.13 22.08 -5.63
C VAL A 208 9.29 22.09 -6.89
N ASN A 209 8.83 20.90 -7.31
CA ASN A 209 7.85 20.76 -8.37
C ASN A 209 6.61 20.10 -7.79
N SER A 210 5.45 20.75 -7.96
CA SER A 210 4.17 20.24 -7.51
C SER A 210 3.20 20.16 -8.67
N LEU A 211 2.58 18.99 -8.83
CA LEU A 211 1.60 18.70 -9.86
C LEU A 211 0.32 18.17 -9.22
N VAL A 212 -0.81 18.78 -9.57
CA VAL A 212 -2.13 18.28 -9.20
C VAL A 212 -2.57 17.28 -10.27
N LEU A 213 -2.80 16.04 -9.87
CA LEU A 213 -3.22 14.95 -10.76
C LEU A 213 -4.64 14.51 -10.42
N PRO A 214 -5.54 14.36 -11.40
CA PRO A 214 -6.83 13.74 -11.15
C PRO A 214 -6.65 12.26 -10.82
N ILE A 215 -7.34 11.79 -9.80
CA ILE A 215 -7.55 10.37 -9.55
C ILE A 215 -8.51 9.88 -10.63
N VAL A 216 -8.13 8.84 -11.37
CA VAL A 216 -8.98 8.21 -12.39
C VAL A 216 -9.10 6.73 -12.09
N ILE A 217 -10.31 6.29 -11.76
CA ILE A 217 -10.62 4.89 -11.47
C ILE A 217 -11.55 4.38 -12.56
N SER A 218 -10.98 3.59 -13.48
CA SER A 218 -11.69 3.12 -14.67
C SER A 218 -12.93 2.27 -14.38
N GLU A 219 -12.96 1.58 -13.23
CA GLU A 219 -14.04 0.71 -12.81
C GLU A 219 -15.23 1.45 -12.17
N ILE A 220 -15.05 2.72 -11.78
CA ILE A 220 -16.12 3.55 -11.22
C ILE A 220 -16.55 4.58 -12.26
N LYS A 221 -17.68 4.29 -12.91
CA LYS A 221 -18.37 5.21 -13.82
C LYS A 221 -19.01 6.38 -13.09
#